data_AF-A0A538JLK8-F1
#
_entry.id   AF-A0A538JLK8-F1
#
_cell.length_a   1.000
_cell.length_b   1.000
_cell.length_c   1.000
_cell.angle_alpha   90.00
_cell.angle_beta   90.00
_cell.angle_gamma   90.00
#
_symmetry.space_group_name_H-M   'P 1'
#
loop_
_entity.id
_entity.type
_entity.pdbx_description
1 polymer ?
#
loop_
_entity_poly.entity_id
_entity_poly.type
_entity_poly.pdbx_seq_one_letter_code
_entity_poly.pdbx_strand_id
1 'polypeptide(L)'
;MTAADTRPTRASDSLEREKWEAERAFREREIAIKEREQEKQEADLALAQKERAASRWKNPLVVAILAAAVAAMGNALVAYLNGASQTKLERQKSEQARILEMIKTGSPDKAAENLRFLVDAGLIRDAGIRRDLTAFLDRRKPGSGPALPSAFAAAKLVSRFEGISLTPYKDPFGVTVIGAEHVLTQNELRSGKVVIGGRSVDFRSGITRQQADELLQQDLDPVRKKIDKLVTVKLTMNQKAALTSFVYNVGSAGLQGSNLLKKLNAGKYGEVPAEMMKWVQAGGRKLPVLVERRRSEVALWNKQ
;
A
#
# COMPACT_ATOMS: atom_id res chain seq x y z
N MET A 1 -28.32 -90.72 -94.57
CA MET A 1 -28.51 -91.00 -93.12
C MET A 1 -27.34 -91.86 -92.72
N THR A 2 -26.38 -91.39 -91.93
CA THR A 2 -26.51 -91.11 -90.49
C THR A 2 -25.42 -90.13 -90.02
N ALA A 3 -25.80 -89.24 -89.09
CA ALA A 3 -24.94 -88.23 -88.49
C ALA A 3 -23.89 -88.84 -87.55
N ALA A 4 -22.63 -88.42 -87.67
CA ALA A 4 -21.57 -88.76 -86.73
C ALA A 4 -21.29 -87.55 -85.83
N ASP A 5 -21.88 -87.65 -84.64
CA ASP A 5 -21.71 -86.92 -83.39
C ASP A 5 -20.24 -86.51 -83.11
N THR A 6 -19.92 -85.22 -83.30
CA THR A 6 -18.66 -84.62 -82.84
C THR A 6 -18.73 -84.34 -81.34
N ARG A 7 -18.36 -85.34 -80.53
CA ARG A 7 -18.09 -85.12 -79.09
C ARG A 7 -16.69 -84.54 -78.90
N PRO A 8 -16.51 -83.50 -78.07
CA PRO A 8 -15.19 -83.00 -77.73
C PRO A 8 -14.40 -84.09 -76.99
N THR A 9 -13.17 -84.33 -77.42
CA THR A 9 -12.21 -85.26 -76.80
C THR A 9 -11.85 -84.78 -75.39
N ARG A 10 -11.92 -85.68 -74.39
CA ARG A 10 -11.64 -85.42 -72.95
C ARG A 10 -10.36 -84.60 -72.64
N ALA A 11 -9.40 -84.54 -73.55
CA ALA A 11 -8.15 -83.79 -73.40
C ALA A 11 -8.28 -82.27 -73.63
N SER A 12 -9.26 -81.80 -74.42
CA SER A 12 -9.48 -80.35 -74.61
C SER A 12 -10.17 -79.73 -73.40
N ASP A 13 -11.15 -80.45 -72.83
CA ASP A 13 -11.87 -80.06 -71.61
C ASP A 13 -10.95 -79.96 -70.38
N SER A 14 -9.94 -80.82 -70.26
CA SER A 14 -9.00 -80.80 -69.13
C SER A 14 -8.05 -79.60 -69.19
N LEU A 15 -7.56 -79.24 -70.37
CA LEU A 15 -6.69 -78.07 -70.58
C LEU A 15 -7.43 -76.75 -70.37
N GLU A 16 -8.71 -76.66 -70.74
CA GLU A 16 -9.52 -75.47 -70.48
C GLU A 16 -9.84 -75.30 -68.99
N ARG A 17 -10.07 -76.39 -68.26
CA ARG A 17 -10.23 -76.36 -66.80
C ARG A 17 -8.97 -75.90 -66.09
N GLU A 18 -7.80 -76.41 -66.45
CA GLU A 18 -6.52 -75.98 -65.87
C GLU A 18 -6.24 -74.49 -66.15
N LYS A 19 -6.54 -74.00 -67.36
CA LYS A 19 -6.43 -72.57 -67.67
C LYS A 19 -7.39 -71.72 -66.85
N TRP A 20 -8.64 -72.16 -66.69
CA TRP A 20 -9.63 -71.44 -65.90
C TRP A 20 -9.26 -71.41 -64.41
N GLU A 21 -8.73 -72.51 -63.88
CA GLU A 21 -8.21 -72.58 -62.50
C GLU A 21 -6.99 -71.68 -62.30
N ALA A 22 -6.06 -71.65 -63.26
CA ALA A 22 -4.90 -70.75 -63.21
C ALA A 22 -5.32 -69.27 -63.30
N GLU A 23 -6.30 -68.94 -64.13
CA GLU A 23 -6.83 -67.58 -64.25
C GLU A 23 -7.60 -67.16 -62.98
N ARG A 24 -8.39 -68.08 -62.40
CA ARG A 24 -9.07 -67.86 -61.12
C ARG A 24 -8.08 -67.62 -59.99
N ALA A 25 -7.06 -68.47 -59.88
CA ALA A 25 -6.00 -68.33 -58.88
C ALA A 25 -5.21 -67.03 -59.05
N PHE A 26 -4.98 -66.58 -60.29
CA PHE A 26 -4.35 -65.30 -60.58
C PHE A 26 -5.23 -64.12 -60.13
N ARG A 27 -6.53 -64.13 -60.48
CA ARG A 27 -7.47 -63.09 -60.05
C ARG A 27 -7.66 -63.05 -58.54
N GLU A 28 -7.70 -64.21 -57.88
CA GLU A 28 -7.78 -64.30 -56.41
C GLU A 28 -6.52 -63.70 -55.75
N ARG A 29 -5.33 -63.93 -56.31
CA ARG A 29 -4.10 -63.28 -55.85
C ARG A 29 -4.11 -61.78 -56.09
N GLU A 30 -4.59 -61.33 -57.25
CA GLU A 30 -4.70 -59.91 -57.58
C GLU A 30 -5.68 -59.19 -56.63
N ILE A 31 -6.83 -59.80 -56.35
CA ILE A 31 -7.81 -59.29 -55.38
C ILE A 31 -7.20 -59.24 -53.98
N ALA A 32 -6.53 -60.31 -53.54
CA ALA A 32 -5.88 -60.33 -52.23
C ALA A 32 -4.77 -59.29 -52.08
N ILE A 33 -4.04 -58.97 -53.16
CA ILE A 33 -3.05 -57.89 -53.17
C ILE A 33 -3.75 -56.53 -53.04
N LYS A 34 -4.83 -56.30 -53.80
CA LYS A 34 -5.61 -55.05 -53.75
C LYS A 34 -6.29 -54.85 -52.40
N GLU A 35 -6.84 -55.90 -51.80
CA GLU A 35 -7.43 -55.85 -50.45
C GLU A 35 -6.38 -55.45 -49.40
N ARG A 36 -5.18 -56.04 -49.44
CA ARG A 36 -4.08 -55.65 -48.54
C ARG A 36 -3.60 -54.22 -48.76
N GLU A 37 -3.56 -53.75 -50.00
CA GLU A 37 -3.26 -52.34 -50.30
C GLU A 37 -4.34 -51.41 -49.76
N GLN A 38 -5.61 -51.79 -49.87
CA GLN A 38 -6.72 -51.02 -49.35
C GLN A 38 -6.70 -50.97 -47.81
N GLU A 39 -6.47 -52.10 -47.13
CA GLU A 39 -6.31 -52.14 -45.67
C GLU A 39 -5.14 -51.25 -45.20
N LYS A 40 -4.03 -51.27 -45.95
CA LYS A 40 -2.89 -50.39 -45.65
C LYS A 40 -3.25 -48.92 -45.85
N GLN A 41 -3.95 -48.58 -46.94
CA GLN A 41 -4.41 -47.22 -47.19
C GLN A 41 -5.38 -46.75 -46.10
N GLU A 42 -6.32 -47.58 -45.67
CA GLU A 42 -7.26 -47.27 -44.60
C GLU A 42 -6.54 -47.07 -43.25
N ALA A 43 -5.55 -47.90 -42.95
CA ALA A 43 -4.72 -47.77 -41.75
C ALA A 43 -3.89 -46.46 -41.77
N ASP A 44 -3.26 -46.13 -42.90
CA ASP A 44 -2.48 -44.90 -43.07
C ASP A 44 -3.39 -43.65 -42.96
N LEU A 45 -4.59 -43.71 -43.53
CA LEU A 45 -5.57 -42.62 -43.47
C LEU A 45 -6.11 -42.43 -42.05
N ALA A 46 -6.33 -43.52 -41.31
CA ALA A 46 -6.70 -43.48 -39.90
C ALA A 46 -5.58 -42.89 -39.02
N LEU A 47 -4.31 -43.21 -39.31
CA LEU A 47 -3.16 -42.62 -38.62
C LEU A 47 -3.05 -41.11 -38.90
N ALA A 48 -3.18 -40.71 -40.17
CA ALA A 48 -3.16 -39.32 -40.59
C ALA A 48 -4.29 -38.48 -39.98
N GLN A 49 -5.48 -39.06 -39.82
CA GLN A 49 -6.59 -38.41 -39.12
C GLN A 49 -6.29 -38.19 -37.62
N LYS A 50 -5.71 -39.20 -36.94
CA LYS A 50 -5.28 -39.08 -35.54
C LYS A 50 -4.17 -38.03 -35.36
N GLU A 51 -3.20 -37.98 -36.28
CA GLU A 51 -2.13 -36.98 -36.26
C GLU A 51 -2.65 -35.56 -36.49
N ARG A 52 -3.61 -35.35 -37.41
CA ARG A 52 -4.25 -34.03 -37.60
C ARG A 52 -5.02 -33.56 -36.37
N ALA A 53 -5.72 -34.45 -35.69
CA ALA A 53 -6.42 -34.13 -34.44
C ALA A 53 -5.42 -33.76 -33.33
N ALA A 54 -4.33 -34.49 -33.20
CA ALA A 54 -3.25 -34.17 -32.26
C ALA A 54 -2.49 -32.88 -32.64
N SER A 55 -2.33 -32.59 -33.94
CA SER A 55 -1.62 -31.42 -34.48
C SER A 55 -2.33 -30.10 -34.13
N ARG A 56 -3.67 -30.09 -34.14
CA ARG A 56 -4.46 -28.91 -33.74
C ARG A 56 -4.17 -28.46 -32.30
N TRP A 57 -3.92 -29.39 -31.39
CA TRP A 57 -3.56 -29.10 -29.99
C TRP A 57 -2.06 -28.82 -29.79
N LYS A 58 -1.21 -29.29 -30.71
CA LYS A 58 0.23 -28.97 -30.75
C LYS A 58 0.54 -27.66 -31.48
N ASN A 59 -0.46 -27.01 -32.09
CA ASN A 59 -0.27 -25.73 -32.77
C ASN A 59 0.19 -24.68 -31.75
N PRO A 60 1.37 -24.06 -31.92
CA PRO A 60 1.92 -23.12 -30.95
C PRO A 60 1.00 -21.93 -30.69
N LEU A 61 0.17 -21.52 -31.66
CA LEU A 61 -0.82 -20.46 -31.48
C LEU A 61 -1.96 -20.89 -30.54
N VAL A 62 -2.46 -22.12 -30.67
CA VAL A 62 -3.54 -22.64 -29.79
C VAL A 62 -3.04 -22.79 -28.36
N VAL A 63 -1.82 -23.31 -28.19
CA VAL A 63 -1.15 -23.40 -26.88
C VAL A 63 -0.93 -22.01 -26.28
N ALA A 64 -0.49 -21.03 -27.07
CA ALA A 64 -0.29 -19.66 -26.62
C ALA A 64 -1.60 -18.97 -26.20
N ILE A 65 -2.70 -19.16 -26.95
CA ILE A 65 -4.03 -18.63 -26.60
C ILE A 65 -4.54 -19.25 -25.30
N LEU A 66 -4.42 -20.57 -25.14
CA LEU A 66 -4.82 -21.25 -23.91
C LEU A 66 -3.96 -20.80 -22.71
N ALA A 67 -2.65 -20.69 -22.88
CA ALA A 67 -1.75 -20.19 -21.85
C ALA A 67 -2.07 -18.74 -21.46
N ALA A 68 -2.34 -17.87 -22.44
CA ALA A 68 -2.76 -16.49 -22.20
C ALA A 68 -4.10 -16.40 -21.48
N ALA A 69 -5.07 -17.25 -21.83
CA ALA A 69 -6.37 -17.32 -21.15
C ALA A 69 -6.24 -17.78 -19.68
N VAL A 70 -5.44 -18.81 -19.42
CA VAL A 70 -5.15 -19.28 -18.06
C VAL A 70 -4.43 -18.20 -17.24
N ALA A 71 -3.44 -17.53 -17.82
CA ALA A 71 -2.74 -16.43 -17.17
C ALA A 71 -3.68 -15.23 -16.86
N ALA A 72 -4.55 -14.86 -17.80
CA ALA A 72 -5.52 -13.79 -17.62
C ALA A 72 -6.54 -14.12 -16.52
N MET A 73 -7.07 -15.35 -16.47
CA MET A 73 -7.95 -15.81 -15.40
C MET A 73 -7.24 -15.85 -14.04
N GLY A 74 -5.98 -16.30 -14.01
CA GLY A 74 -5.15 -16.26 -12.80
C GLY A 74 -4.96 -14.83 -12.28
N ASN A 75 -4.63 -13.89 -13.16
CA ASN A 75 -4.48 -12.48 -12.81
C ASN A 75 -5.81 -11.85 -12.36
N ALA A 76 -6.93 -12.17 -13.02
CA ALA A 76 -8.25 -11.68 -12.62
C ALA A 76 -8.69 -12.22 -11.25
N LEU A 77 -8.42 -13.49 -10.97
CA LEU A 77 -8.69 -14.10 -9.67
C LEU A 77 -7.82 -13.48 -8.58
N VAL A 78 -6.52 -13.31 -8.82
CA VAL A 78 -5.60 -12.64 -7.90
C VAL A 78 -6.05 -11.19 -7.66
N ALA A 79 -6.45 -10.45 -8.70
CA ALA A 79 -6.97 -9.10 -8.58
C ALA A 79 -8.27 -9.05 -7.77
N TYR A 80 -9.17 -10.02 -7.94
CA TYR A 80 -10.41 -10.12 -7.17
C TYR A 80 -10.14 -10.43 -5.68
N LEU A 81 -9.27 -11.42 -5.41
CA LEU A 81 -8.87 -11.79 -4.04
C LEU A 81 -8.11 -10.66 -3.33
N ASN A 82 -7.21 -9.99 -4.05
CA ASN A 82 -6.51 -8.81 -3.56
C ASN A 82 -7.46 -7.65 -3.33
N GLY A 83 -8.38 -7.37 -4.26
CA GLY A 83 -9.37 -6.29 -4.17
C GLY A 83 -10.32 -6.46 -2.98
N ALA A 84 -10.78 -7.69 -2.71
CA ALA A 84 -11.62 -7.99 -1.54
C ALA A 84 -10.86 -7.76 -0.22
N SER A 85 -9.59 -8.19 -0.15
CA SER A 85 -8.72 -7.97 1.01
C SER A 85 -8.38 -6.48 1.19
N GLN A 86 -8.16 -5.77 0.09
CA GLN A 86 -7.80 -4.36 0.04
C GLN A 86 -8.98 -3.47 0.45
N THR A 87 -10.21 -3.79 0.03
CA THR A 87 -11.41 -3.07 0.44
C THR A 87 -11.65 -3.16 1.94
N LYS A 88 -11.41 -4.34 2.54
CA LYS A 88 -11.52 -4.53 3.99
C LYS A 88 -10.48 -3.71 4.75
N LEU A 89 -9.23 -3.69 4.26
CA LEU A 89 -8.14 -2.92 4.84
C LEU A 89 -8.36 -1.40 4.71
N GLU A 90 -8.81 -0.92 3.55
CA GLU A 90 -9.13 0.49 3.32
C GLU A 90 -10.28 0.96 4.20
N ARG A 91 -11.30 0.12 4.39
CA ARG A 91 -12.39 0.39 5.34
C ARG A 91 -11.86 0.54 6.76
N GLN A 92 -11.05 -0.41 7.25
CA GLN A 92 -10.42 -0.32 8.56
C GLN A 92 -9.58 0.95 8.71
N LYS A 93 -8.78 1.31 7.70
CA LYS A 93 -8.00 2.56 7.69
C LYS A 93 -8.89 3.80 7.76
N SER A 94 -10.00 3.83 7.02
CA SER A 94 -10.93 4.97 7.02
C SER A 94 -11.63 5.17 8.36
N GLU A 95 -12.01 4.07 9.03
CA GLU A 95 -12.65 4.10 10.35
C GLU A 95 -11.65 4.52 11.44
N GLN A 96 -10.44 3.95 11.41
CA GLN A 96 -9.36 4.35 12.30
C GLN A 96 -9.00 5.82 12.14
N ALA A 97 -8.92 6.33 10.90
CA ALA A 97 -8.66 7.74 10.64
C ALA A 97 -9.76 8.66 11.22
N ARG A 98 -11.03 8.26 11.12
CA ARG A 98 -12.16 9.01 11.70
C ARG A 98 -12.11 9.03 13.22
N ILE A 99 -11.84 7.88 13.85
CA ILE A 99 -11.64 7.79 15.31
C ILE A 99 -10.47 8.68 15.75
N LEU A 100 -9.37 8.65 14.97
CA LEU A 100 -8.19 9.46 15.24
C LEU A 100 -8.49 10.96 15.16
N GLU A 101 -9.29 11.41 14.19
CA GLU A 101 -9.76 12.80 14.13
C GLU A 101 -10.59 13.19 15.36
N MET A 102 -11.44 12.30 15.85
CA MET A 102 -12.31 12.61 16.99
C MET A 102 -11.56 12.77 18.30
N ILE A 103 -10.37 12.17 18.42
CA ILE A 103 -9.52 12.35 19.59
C ILE A 103 -8.59 13.57 19.48
N LYS A 104 -8.58 14.32 18.36
CA LYS A 104 -7.81 15.57 18.19
C LYS A 104 -8.45 16.78 18.87
N THR A 105 -9.02 16.59 20.05
CA THR A 105 -9.90 17.59 20.68
C THR A 105 -9.30 18.27 21.90
N GLY A 106 -8.04 17.98 22.26
CA GLY A 106 -7.33 18.64 23.34
C GLY A 106 -7.89 18.42 24.76
N SER A 107 -9.08 17.81 24.89
CA SER A 107 -9.72 17.41 26.15
C SER A 107 -10.17 15.95 26.02
N PRO A 108 -9.79 15.07 26.95
CA PRO A 108 -10.30 13.70 27.00
C PRO A 108 -11.84 13.64 27.07
N ASP A 109 -12.48 14.63 27.68
CA ASP A 109 -13.94 14.74 27.73
C ASP A 109 -14.54 15.11 26.38
N LYS A 110 -13.93 16.05 25.66
CA LYS A 110 -14.39 16.42 24.31
C LYS A 110 -14.11 15.32 23.29
N ALA A 111 -13.00 14.60 23.45
CA ALA A 111 -12.68 13.40 22.65
C ALA A 111 -13.77 12.34 22.86
N ALA A 112 -14.15 12.11 24.11
CA ALA A 112 -15.21 11.15 24.43
C ALA A 112 -16.57 11.57 23.88
N GLU A 113 -16.93 12.85 23.93
CA GLU A 113 -18.17 13.37 23.32
C GLU A 113 -18.19 13.15 21.79
N ASN A 114 -17.09 13.46 21.10
CA ASN A 114 -16.96 13.25 19.67
C ASN A 114 -16.99 11.76 19.28
N LEU A 115 -16.37 10.91 20.10
CA LEU A 115 -16.42 9.46 19.93
C LEU A 115 -17.83 8.91 20.18
N ARG A 116 -18.56 9.45 21.17
CA ARG A 116 -19.96 9.11 21.45
C ARG A 116 -20.84 9.43 20.24
N PHE A 117 -20.66 10.61 19.65
CA PHE A 117 -21.37 11.00 18.44
C PHE A 117 -21.14 10.01 17.28
N LEU A 118 -19.90 9.56 17.05
CA LEU A 118 -19.64 8.57 15.98
C LEU A 118 -20.37 7.24 16.19
N VAL A 119 -20.49 6.81 17.45
CA VAL A 119 -21.20 5.59 17.83
C VAL A 119 -22.70 5.77 17.62
N ASP A 120 -23.28 6.83 18.18
CA ASP A 120 -24.71 7.09 18.19
C ASP A 120 -25.24 7.39 16.77
N ALA A 121 -24.45 8.09 15.95
CA ALA A 121 -24.76 8.37 14.55
C ALA A 121 -24.51 7.17 13.61
N GLY A 122 -24.05 6.02 14.12
CA GLY A 122 -23.78 4.83 13.32
C GLY A 122 -22.62 4.98 12.33
N LEU A 123 -21.70 5.93 12.58
CA LEU A 123 -20.56 6.22 11.70
C LEU A 123 -19.39 5.26 11.90
N ILE A 124 -19.44 4.37 12.89
CA ILE A 124 -18.55 3.20 13.03
C ILE A 124 -19.32 1.96 12.60
N ARG A 125 -18.92 1.31 11.50
CA ARG A 125 -19.65 0.14 10.95
C ARG A 125 -19.22 -1.16 11.60
N ASP A 126 -17.94 -1.28 11.98
CA ASP A 126 -17.43 -2.44 12.70
C ASP A 126 -18.12 -2.60 14.07
N ALA A 127 -18.81 -3.74 14.25
CA ALA A 127 -19.59 -4.02 15.44
C ALA A 127 -18.73 -4.27 16.69
N GLY A 128 -17.51 -4.81 16.51
CA GLY A 128 -16.57 -5.03 17.59
C GLY A 128 -16.03 -3.71 18.12
N ILE A 129 -15.56 -2.84 17.22
CA ILE A 129 -15.07 -1.50 17.58
C ILE A 129 -16.17 -0.69 18.26
N ARG A 130 -17.40 -0.72 17.73
CA ARG A 130 -18.54 -0.01 18.34
C ARG A 130 -18.78 -0.48 19.78
N ARG A 131 -18.83 -1.79 20.01
CA ARG A 131 -19.04 -2.37 21.34
C ARG A 131 -17.93 -1.96 22.31
N ASP A 132 -16.68 -2.06 21.89
CA ASP A 132 -15.53 -1.77 22.74
C ASP A 132 -15.44 -0.27 23.05
N LEU A 133 -15.76 0.59 22.08
CA LEU A 133 -15.80 2.05 22.25
C LEU A 133 -16.94 2.48 23.18
N THR A 134 -18.14 1.90 23.04
CA THR A 134 -19.26 2.14 23.97
C THR A 134 -18.86 1.73 25.40
N ALA A 135 -18.30 0.53 25.57
CA ALA A 135 -17.86 0.05 26.88
C ALA A 135 -16.79 0.96 27.51
N PHE A 136 -15.86 1.49 26.71
CA PHE A 136 -14.90 2.49 27.16
C PHE A 136 -15.57 3.80 27.59
N LEU A 137 -16.48 4.34 26.77
CA LEU A 137 -17.17 5.59 27.03
C LEU A 137 -18.10 5.55 28.25
N ASP A 138 -18.64 4.38 28.58
CA ASP A 138 -19.50 4.19 29.76
C ASP A 138 -18.69 4.03 31.05
N ARG A 139 -17.48 3.48 30.97
CA ARG A 139 -16.62 3.19 32.14
C ARG A 139 -15.58 4.26 32.44
N ARG A 140 -15.32 5.18 31.49
CA ARG A 140 -14.30 6.22 31.64
C ARG A 140 -14.63 7.16 32.80
N LYS A 141 -13.60 7.63 33.49
CA LYS A 141 -13.71 8.73 34.45
C LYS A 141 -13.64 10.07 33.69
N PRO A 142 -14.36 11.12 34.12
CA PRO A 142 -14.18 12.47 33.57
C PRO A 142 -12.70 12.89 33.59
N GLY A 143 -12.23 13.55 32.52
CA GLY A 143 -10.82 13.92 32.34
C GLY A 143 -9.87 12.77 31.96
N SER A 144 -10.35 11.53 31.82
CA SER A 144 -9.56 10.37 31.37
C SER A 144 -9.93 9.94 29.95
N GLY A 145 -8.95 9.40 29.21
CA GLY A 145 -9.14 8.89 27.85
C GLY A 145 -8.13 9.41 26.83
N PRO A 146 -8.12 8.84 25.62
CA PRO A 146 -7.22 9.27 24.56
C PRO A 146 -7.66 10.62 24.00
N ALA A 147 -6.82 11.63 24.16
CA ALA A 147 -6.86 12.85 23.38
C ALA A 147 -5.47 13.02 22.75
N LEU A 148 -5.42 13.28 21.44
CA LEU A 148 -4.14 13.49 20.77
C LEU A 148 -3.50 14.77 21.33
N PRO A 149 -2.26 14.68 21.83
CA PRO A 149 -1.60 15.76 22.55
C PRO A 149 -1.27 16.95 21.63
N SER A 150 -0.98 18.11 22.23
CA SER A 150 -0.53 19.33 21.55
C SER A 150 0.66 19.08 20.61
N ALA A 151 1.40 17.99 20.83
CA ALA A 151 2.48 17.52 19.99
C ALA A 151 2.07 17.26 18.53
N PHE A 152 0.86 16.73 18.26
CA PHE A 152 0.42 16.47 16.90
C PHE A 152 0.15 17.76 16.12
N ALA A 153 -0.52 18.72 16.74
CA ALA A 153 -0.78 20.03 16.13
C ALA A 153 0.54 20.80 15.90
N ALA A 154 1.46 20.74 16.85
CA ALA A 154 2.80 21.31 16.70
C ALA A 154 3.59 20.63 15.57
N ALA A 155 3.59 19.28 15.52
CA ALA A 155 4.28 18.51 14.49
C ALA A 155 3.75 18.81 13.08
N LYS A 156 2.42 18.96 12.92
CA LYS A 156 1.83 19.38 11.64
C LYS A 156 2.29 20.77 11.20
N LEU A 157 2.44 21.69 12.15
CA LEU A 157 2.93 23.04 11.86
C LEU A 157 4.42 23.03 11.49
N VAL A 158 5.24 22.33 12.28
CA VAL A 158 6.69 22.21 12.05
C VAL A 158 6.97 21.54 10.70
N SER A 159 6.37 20.38 10.43
CA SER A 159 6.55 19.67 9.15
C SER A 159 6.16 20.49 7.91
N ARG A 160 5.21 21.42 8.02
CA ARG A 160 4.85 22.34 6.93
C ARG A 160 5.97 23.32 6.58
N PHE A 161 6.74 23.77 7.58
CA PHE A 161 7.78 24.80 7.40
C PHE A 161 9.18 24.24 7.23
N GLU A 162 9.51 23.17 7.95
CA GLU A 162 10.82 22.51 7.82
C GLU A 162 10.86 21.55 6.62
N GLY A 163 9.70 21.06 6.17
CA GLY A 163 9.62 19.93 5.27
C GLY A 163 9.92 18.60 5.99
N ILE A 164 9.92 17.51 5.23
CA ILE A 164 10.28 16.18 5.72
C ILE A 164 11.17 15.51 4.68
N SER A 165 12.42 15.25 5.03
CA SER A 165 13.32 14.41 4.24
C SER A 165 13.27 12.97 4.74
N LEU A 166 12.91 12.03 3.86
CA LEU A 166 12.86 10.61 4.22
C LEU A 166 14.24 9.95 4.18
N THR A 167 15.22 10.58 3.54
CA THR A 167 16.60 10.12 3.47
C THR A 167 17.53 11.08 4.19
N PRO A 168 18.62 10.60 4.81
CA PRO A 168 19.59 11.48 5.45
C PRO A 168 20.26 12.37 4.39
N TYR A 169 20.42 13.65 4.69
CA TYR A 169 21.12 14.60 3.82
C TYR A 169 21.97 15.56 4.65
N LYS A 170 22.94 16.24 4.02
CA LYS A 170 23.73 17.28 4.68
C LYS A 170 23.07 18.64 4.48
N ASP A 171 22.84 19.33 5.58
CA ASP A 171 22.40 20.73 5.54
C ASP A 171 23.52 21.66 5.01
N PRO A 172 23.25 22.95 4.77
CA PRO A 172 24.25 23.91 4.32
C PRO A 172 25.45 24.09 5.26
N PHE A 173 25.36 23.63 6.51
CA PHE A 173 26.42 23.68 7.52
C PHE A 173 27.20 22.36 7.63
N GLY A 174 26.87 21.36 6.80
CA GLY A 174 27.52 20.05 6.76
C GLY A 174 27.03 19.06 7.81
N VAL A 175 25.99 19.41 8.57
CA VAL A 175 25.35 18.55 9.57
C VAL A 175 24.42 17.57 8.87
N THR A 176 24.48 16.29 9.26
CA THR A 176 23.60 15.27 8.65
C THR A 176 22.27 15.23 9.38
N VAL A 177 21.19 15.46 8.65
CA VAL A 177 19.83 15.54 9.17
C VAL A 177 18.89 14.58 8.45
N ILE A 178 17.80 14.18 9.10
CA ILE A 178 16.74 13.33 8.54
C ILE A 178 15.37 13.74 9.11
N GLY A 179 14.27 13.33 8.47
CA GLY A 179 12.93 13.65 8.94
C GLY A 179 12.64 15.15 8.82
N ALA A 180 12.05 15.72 9.86
CA ALA A 180 11.85 17.16 9.98
C ALA A 180 13.03 17.76 10.78
N GLU A 181 14.19 17.88 10.13
CA GLU A 181 15.41 18.49 10.70
C GLU A 181 15.96 17.80 11.96
N HIS A 182 15.75 16.48 12.10
CA HIS A 182 16.39 15.70 13.15
C HIS A 182 17.89 15.59 12.87
N VAL A 183 18.71 16.22 13.72
CA VAL A 183 20.16 16.13 13.66
C VAL A 183 20.62 14.77 14.17
N LEU A 184 21.19 13.96 13.27
CA LEU A 184 21.72 12.65 13.63
C LEU A 184 22.94 12.81 14.56
N THR A 185 22.87 12.19 15.72
CA THR A 185 23.97 12.15 16.67
C THR A 185 25.14 11.31 16.12
N GLN A 186 26.33 11.48 16.70
CA GLN A 186 27.51 10.69 16.30
C GLN A 186 27.28 9.17 16.46
N ASN A 187 26.52 8.77 17.48
CA ASN A 187 26.19 7.36 17.70
C ASN A 187 25.21 6.82 16.64
N GLU A 188 24.23 7.62 16.22
CA GLU A 188 23.28 7.25 15.17
C GLU A 188 23.99 7.16 13.81
N LEU A 189 24.86 8.11 13.50
CA LEU A 189 25.71 8.07 12.30
C LEU A 189 26.59 6.82 12.26
N ARG A 190 27.25 6.49 13.37
CA ARG A 190 28.14 5.33 13.46
C ARG A 190 27.38 4.00 13.35
N SER A 191 26.22 3.89 14.00
CA SER A 191 25.41 2.67 14.00
C SER A 191 24.57 2.51 12.72
N GLY A 192 24.27 3.62 12.04
CA GLY A 192 23.26 3.72 10.97
C GLY A 192 21.83 3.47 11.46
N LYS A 193 21.60 3.59 12.77
CA LYS A 193 20.30 3.35 13.39
C LYS A 193 19.88 4.55 14.22
N VAL A 194 18.59 4.87 14.17
CA VAL A 194 17.91 5.90 14.98
C VAL A 194 16.86 5.24 15.85
N VAL A 195 16.64 5.76 17.07
CA VAL A 195 15.59 5.24 17.95
C VAL A 195 14.31 6.06 17.75
N ILE A 196 13.26 5.41 17.26
CA ILE A 196 11.96 6.02 16.99
C ILE A 196 10.90 5.27 17.81
N GLY A 197 10.30 5.96 18.79
CA GLY A 197 9.27 5.35 19.64
C GLY A 197 9.80 4.13 20.41
N GLY A 198 11.05 4.17 20.84
CA GLY A 198 11.72 3.08 21.56
C GLY A 198 12.22 1.92 20.68
N ARG A 199 12.08 2.01 19.36
CA ARG A 199 12.51 0.98 18.40
C ARG A 199 13.75 1.44 17.64
N SER A 200 14.72 0.55 17.46
CA SER A 200 15.90 0.81 16.64
C SER A 200 15.55 0.63 15.16
N VAL A 201 15.63 1.70 14.37
CA VAL A 201 15.30 1.76 12.95
C VAL A 201 16.58 2.01 12.16
N ASP A 202 16.88 1.17 11.16
CA ASP A 202 17.97 1.45 10.21
C ASP A 202 17.52 2.56 9.24
N PHE A 203 18.24 3.68 9.22
CA PHE A 203 17.90 4.84 8.38
C PHE A 203 18.73 4.93 7.10
N ARG A 204 19.67 4.02 6.85
CA ARG A 204 20.58 4.10 5.68
C ARG A 204 19.82 4.07 4.36
N SER A 205 18.73 3.31 4.30
CA SER A 205 17.82 3.25 3.16
C SER A 205 16.67 4.26 3.25
N GLY A 206 16.74 5.22 4.19
CA GLY A 206 15.68 6.14 4.53
C GLY A 206 14.68 5.60 5.55
N ILE A 207 13.81 6.48 6.02
CA ILE A 207 12.70 6.20 6.93
C ILE A 207 11.35 6.42 6.23
N THR A 208 10.32 5.75 6.72
CA THR A 208 8.95 5.96 6.24
C THR A 208 8.40 7.30 6.72
N ARG A 209 7.36 7.81 6.04
CA ARG A 209 6.65 9.03 6.49
C ARG A 209 6.13 8.91 7.93
N GLN A 210 5.58 7.76 8.28
CA GLN A 210 5.09 7.51 9.65
C GLN A 210 6.25 7.58 10.66
N GLN A 211 7.39 6.97 10.36
CA GLN A 211 8.57 7.05 11.23
C GLN A 211 9.10 8.47 11.36
N ALA A 212 9.08 9.27 10.28
CA ALA A 212 9.45 10.68 10.34
C ALA A 212 8.49 11.50 11.22
N ASP A 213 7.19 11.25 11.12
CA ASP A 213 6.18 11.92 11.95
C ASP A 213 6.29 11.50 13.44
N GLU A 214 6.64 10.25 13.72
CA GLU A 214 6.92 9.74 15.08
C GLU A 214 8.21 10.34 15.65
N LEU A 215 9.28 10.41 14.83
CA LEU A 215 10.55 11.02 15.20
C LEU A 215 10.39 12.51 15.51
N LEU A 216 9.65 13.25 14.67
CA LEU A 216 9.35 14.65 14.94
C LEU A 216 8.59 14.81 16.27
N GLN A 217 7.60 13.97 16.56
CA GLN A 217 6.91 14.04 17.85
C GLN A 217 7.86 13.81 19.03
N GLN A 218 8.80 12.87 18.89
CA GLN A 218 9.85 12.61 19.88
C GLN A 218 10.78 13.83 20.07
N ASP A 219 11.16 14.51 18.98
CA ASP A 219 12.01 15.70 19.02
C ASP A 219 11.31 16.93 19.63
N LEU A 220 9.98 16.98 19.55
CA LEU A 220 9.20 18.04 20.19
C LEU A 220 9.06 17.86 21.70
N ASP A 221 9.29 16.66 22.25
CA ASP A 221 9.11 16.41 23.68
C ASP A 221 10.07 17.21 24.58
N PRO A 222 11.39 17.29 24.29
CA PRO A 222 12.29 18.17 25.02
C PRO A 222 11.85 19.65 25.00
N VAL A 223 11.35 20.13 23.86
CA VAL A 223 10.84 21.50 23.69
C VAL A 223 9.62 21.72 24.58
N ARG A 224 8.66 20.78 24.56
CA ARG A 224 7.46 20.83 25.41
C ARG A 224 7.80 20.82 26.89
N LYS A 225 8.72 19.95 27.32
CA LYS A 225 9.20 19.89 28.71
C LYS A 225 9.85 21.20 29.14
N LYS A 226 10.57 21.88 28.24
CA LYS A 226 11.16 23.19 28.52
C LYS A 226 10.09 24.27 28.64
N ILE A 227 9.08 24.27 27.75
CA ILE A 227 7.93 25.18 27.85
C ILE A 227 7.21 24.99 29.19
N ASP A 228 6.94 23.74 29.58
CA ASP A 228 6.25 23.41 30.84
C ASP A 228 7.01 23.87 32.08
N LYS A 229 8.35 24.00 31.99
CA LYS A 229 9.18 24.56 33.07
C LYS A 229 9.21 26.09 33.08
N LEU A 230 9.05 26.72 31.92
CA LEU A 230 9.20 28.18 31.78
C LEU A 230 7.88 28.93 31.91
N VAL A 231 6.78 28.33 31.45
CA VAL A 231 5.45 28.95 31.45
C VAL A 231 4.74 28.65 32.76
N THR A 232 4.38 29.68 33.51
CA THR A 232 3.76 29.57 34.84
C THR A 232 2.24 29.69 34.80
N VAL A 233 1.67 30.08 33.66
CA VAL A 233 0.23 30.23 33.44
C VAL A 233 -0.34 29.04 32.67
N LYS A 234 -1.65 28.79 32.81
CA LYS A 234 -2.32 27.73 32.04
C LYS A 234 -2.35 28.09 30.55
N LEU A 235 -2.02 27.14 29.70
CA LEU A 235 -2.14 27.26 28.24
C LEU A 235 -3.24 26.36 27.73
N THR A 236 -3.96 26.80 26.70
CA THR A 236 -4.76 25.87 25.89
C THR A 236 -3.85 24.95 25.08
N MET A 237 -4.40 23.87 24.55
CA MET A 237 -3.63 22.93 23.72
C MET A 237 -3.11 23.60 22.43
N ASN A 238 -3.92 24.47 21.83
CA ASN A 238 -3.52 25.23 20.65
C ASN A 238 -2.42 26.26 20.96
N GLN A 239 -2.52 26.96 22.09
CA GLN A 239 -1.48 27.86 22.57
C GLN A 239 -0.17 27.11 22.84
N LYS A 240 -0.24 25.95 23.51
CA LYS A 240 0.93 25.10 23.76
C LYS A 240 1.53 24.57 22.46
N ALA A 241 0.71 24.18 21.49
CA ALA A 241 1.17 23.70 20.19
C ALA A 241 1.85 24.82 19.36
N ALA A 242 1.24 26.00 19.30
CA ALA A 242 1.81 27.17 18.64
C ALA A 242 3.15 27.57 19.28
N LEU A 243 3.21 27.61 20.60
CA LEU A 243 4.44 27.90 21.33
C LEU A 243 5.50 26.82 21.12
N THR A 244 5.11 25.55 21.06
CA THR A 244 6.04 24.43 20.76
C THR A 244 6.67 24.59 19.38
N SER A 245 5.88 24.87 18.34
CA SER A 245 6.41 25.12 16.99
C SER A 245 7.29 26.37 16.92
N PHE A 246 6.92 27.41 17.68
CA PHE A 246 7.70 28.64 17.81
C PHE A 246 9.08 28.37 18.42
N VAL A 247 9.11 27.72 19.59
CA VAL A 247 10.34 27.43 20.33
C VAL A 247 11.23 26.43 19.58
N TYR A 248 10.64 25.49 18.85
CA TYR A 248 11.40 24.59 17.98
C TYR A 248 12.23 25.38 16.94
N ASN A 249 11.65 26.44 16.35
CA ASN A 249 12.37 27.26 15.38
C ASN A 249 13.40 28.22 16.01
N VAL A 250 13.00 28.95 17.05
CA VAL A 250 13.84 30.04 17.61
C VAL A 250 14.82 29.55 18.68
N GLY A 251 14.67 28.29 19.09
CA GLY A 251 15.41 27.68 20.19
C GLY A 251 14.86 28.04 21.57
N SER A 252 15.07 27.14 22.52
CA SER A 252 14.63 27.29 23.92
C SER A 252 15.29 28.48 24.64
N ALA A 253 16.55 28.80 24.30
CA ALA A 253 17.25 29.94 24.85
C ALA A 253 16.59 31.27 24.44
N GLY A 254 16.08 31.35 23.20
CA GLY A 254 15.34 32.50 22.70
C GLY A 254 14.09 32.80 23.52
N LEU A 255 13.39 31.78 24.03
CA LEU A 255 12.21 31.96 24.86
C LEU A 255 12.54 32.45 26.27
N GLN A 256 13.55 31.86 26.94
CA GLN A 256 13.81 32.04 28.38
C GLN A 256 14.07 33.49 28.81
N GLY A 257 14.60 34.34 27.91
CA GLY A 257 14.82 35.78 28.16
C GLY A 257 13.85 36.73 27.46
N SER A 258 12.87 36.20 26.71
CA SER A 258 12.04 37.00 25.82
C SER A 258 10.98 37.84 26.53
N ASN A 259 10.64 38.99 25.94
CA ASN A 259 9.45 39.75 26.33
C ASN A 259 8.15 38.95 26.10
N LEU A 260 8.16 38.01 25.14
CA LEU A 260 7.07 37.05 24.94
C LEU A 260 6.78 36.26 26.21
N LEU A 261 7.80 35.61 26.79
CA LEU A 261 7.62 34.80 27.99
C LEU A 261 7.20 35.65 29.19
N LYS A 262 7.79 36.83 29.37
CA LYS A 262 7.42 37.78 30.44
C LYS A 262 5.94 38.16 30.36
N LYS A 263 5.45 38.54 29.17
CA LYS A 263 4.05 38.90 28.96
C LYS A 263 3.12 37.71 29.14
N LEU A 264 3.50 36.55 28.62
CA LEU A 264 2.72 35.32 28.79
C LEU A 264 2.54 34.97 30.27
N ASN A 265 3.63 34.94 31.05
CA ASN A 265 3.58 34.61 32.47
C ASN A 265 2.87 35.67 33.32
N ALA A 266 2.74 36.90 32.81
CA ALA A 266 1.89 37.94 33.39
C ALA A 266 0.40 37.81 32.99
N GLY A 267 0.00 36.72 32.33
CA GLY A 267 -1.38 36.46 31.91
C GLY A 267 -1.82 37.29 30.68
N LYS A 268 -0.89 37.97 29.99
CA LYS A 268 -1.20 38.83 28.84
C LYS A 268 -1.25 38.02 27.54
N TYR A 269 -2.14 37.04 27.48
CA TYR A 269 -2.27 36.13 26.33
C TYR A 269 -2.48 36.85 24.99
N GLY A 270 -3.22 37.96 24.98
CA GLY A 270 -3.49 38.76 23.79
C GLY A 270 -2.26 39.50 23.25
N GLU A 271 -1.22 39.70 24.06
CA GLU A 271 0.01 40.35 23.62
C GLU A 271 1.03 39.36 23.01
N VAL A 272 0.87 38.06 23.25
CA VAL A 272 1.78 37.02 22.76
C VAL A 272 1.90 37.02 21.23
N PRO A 273 0.81 37.10 20.44
CA PRO A 273 0.92 37.16 18.98
C PRO A 273 1.82 38.26 18.44
N ALA A 274 1.74 39.46 19.02
CA ALA A 274 2.58 40.59 18.61
C ALA A 274 4.05 40.34 18.93
N GLU A 275 4.36 39.66 20.04
CA GLU A 275 5.73 39.28 20.38
C GLU A 275 6.25 38.17 19.45
N MET A 276 5.42 37.20 19.06
CA MET A 276 5.82 36.16 18.09
C MET A 276 6.21 36.78 16.74
N MET A 277 5.46 37.79 16.29
CA MET A 277 5.71 38.48 15.01
C MET A 277 7.02 39.29 14.96
N LYS A 278 7.72 39.49 16.09
CA LYS A 278 9.06 40.08 16.10
C LYS A 278 10.15 39.13 15.59
N TRP A 279 9.87 37.82 15.58
CA TRP A 279 10.81 36.76 15.20
C TRP A 279 10.62 36.37 13.72
N VAL A 280 10.76 37.35 12.84
CA VAL A 280 10.57 37.20 11.37
C VAL A 280 11.83 37.51 10.56
N GLN A 281 12.97 37.66 11.23
CA GLN A 281 14.23 38.04 10.62
C GLN A 281 15.29 36.97 10.83
N ALA A 282 16.15 36.78 9.82
CA ALA A 282 17.40 36.04 9.93
C ALA A 282 18.46 36.75 9.09
N GLY A 283 19.73 36.75 9.54
CA GLY A 283 20.81 37.48 8.86
C GLY A 283 20.54 38.98 8.71
N GLY A 284 19.85 39.59 9.68
CA GLY A 284 19.48 41.03 9.66
C GLY A 284 18.38 41.40 8.65
N ARG A 285 17.77 40.44 7.96
CA ARG A 285 16.72 40.68 6.95
C ARG A 285 15.44 39.96 7.30
N LYS A 286 14.31 40.59 6.98
CA LYS A 286 12.99 39.96 7.10
C LYS A 286 12.81 38.89 6.05
N LEU A 287 12.44 37.68 6.47
CA LEU A 287 12.24 36.54 5.56
C LEU A 287 10.75 36.24 5.40
N PRO A 288 10.20 36.24 4.16
CA PRO A 288 8.79 35.94 3.91
C PRO A 288 8.32 34.61 4.52
N VAL A 289 9.16 33.58 4.48
CA VAL A 289 8.85 32.26 5.06
C VAL A 289 8.67 32.33 6.58
N LEU A 290 9.47 33.13 7.28
CA LEU A 290 9.33 33.32 8.72
C LEU A 290 8.10 34.13 9.06
N VAL A 291 7.74 35.13 8.24
CA VAL A 291 6.50 35.89 8.40
C VAL A 291 5.28 34.96 8.31
N GLU A 292 5.24 34.10 7.29
CA GLU A 292 4.14 33.14 7.10
C GLU A 292 4.10 32.10 8.23
N ARG A 293 5.26 31.67 8.71
CA ARG A 293 5.37 30.80 9.89
C ARG A 293 4.76 31.42 11.13
N ARG A 294 5.18 32.65 11.48
CA ARG A 294 4.64 33.35 12.66
C ARG A 294 3.14 33.59 12.52
N ARG A 295 2.64 33.91 11.32
CA ARG A 295 1.18 34.03 11.07
C ARG A 295 0.43 32.73 11.32
N SER A 296 0.94 31.60 10.84
CA SER A 296 0.30 30.30 11.03
C SER A 296 0.30 29.86 12.50
N GLU A 297 1.38 30.13 13.23
CA GLU A 297 1.44 29.89 14.68
C GLU A 297 0.48 30.80 15.46
N VAL A 298 0.41 32.08 15.11
CA VAL A 298 -0.54 33.03 15.71
C VAL A 298 -1.98 32.63 15.43
N ALA A 299 -2.29 32.17 14.21
CA ALA A 299 -3.60 31.67 13.86
C ALA A 299 -3.96 30.43 14.71
N LEU A 300 -3.00 29.55 14.97
CA LEU A 300 -3.20 28.43 15.89
C LEU A 300 -3.39 28.92 17.34
N TRP A 301 -2.56 29.85 17.83
CA TRP A 301 -2.67 30.43 19.17
C TRP A 301 -4.06 31.01 19.46
N ASN A 302 -4.66 31.67 18.47
CA ASN A 302 -5.96 32.32 18.59
C ASN A 302 -7.16 31.36 18.43
N LYS A 303 -6.93 30.10 18.03
CA LYS A 303 -8.00 29.10 18.01
C LYS A 303 -8.33 28.67 19.45
N GLN A 304 -9.56 28.95 19.86
CA GLN A 304 -10.12 28.47 21.13
C GLN A 304 -10.50 26.99 21.03
#